data_AF-A0A3C1GM30-F1
#
_entry.id   AF-A0A3C1GM30-F1
#
_cell.length_a   1.000
_cell.length_b   1.000
_cell.length_c   1.000
_cell.angle_alpha   90.00
_cell.angle_beta   90.00
_cell.angle_gamma   90.00
#
_symmetry.space_group_name_H-M   'P 1'
#
loop_
_entity.id
_entity.type
_entity.pdbx_description
1 polymer ?
#
loop_
_entity_poly.entity_id
_entity_poly.type
_entity_poly.pdbx_seq_one_letter_code
_entity_poly.pdbx_strand_id
1 'polypeptide(L)'
;KALVEGRLPTVGALYDDREVLRANPHFAALRDALALARPRPATPFYARLSGILQVQISRALVGVVSPREALAEATRQMAPLAGARSAGLPR
;
A
#
# COMPACT_ATOMS: atom_id res chain seq x y z
N LYS A 1 3.09 10.87 20.27
CA LYS A 1 2.76 10.30 18.94
C LYS A 1 2.35 11.36 17.92
N ALA A 2 1.07 11.76 17.78
CA ALA A 2 0.69 12.73 16.74
C ALA A 2 1.33 14.11 16.95
N LEU A 3 1.21 14.67 18.15
CA LEU A 3 1.73 16.01 18.48
C LEU A 3 3.27 16.10 18.45
N VAL A 4 3.94 15.11 19.05
CA VAL A 4 5.39 15.17 19.36
C VAL A 4 6.27 14.43 18.35
N GLU A 5 5.80 13.32 17.78
CA GLU A 5 6.63 12.46 16.90
C GLU A 5 6.33 12.65 15.41
N GLY A 6 5.31 13.43 15.05
CA GLY A 6 4.89 13.64 13.66
C GLY A 6 4.40 12.38 12.94
N ARG A 7 4.02 11.33 13.69
CA ARG A 7 3.42 10.11 13.13
C ARG A 7 1.96 10.34 12.80
N LEU A 8 1.55 9.95 11.60
CA LEU A 8 0.16 10.04 11.15
C LEU A 8 -0.79 9.34 12.13
N PRO A 9 -1.79 10.07 12.69
CA PRO A 9 -2.74 9.46 13.60
C PRO A 9 -3.63 8.44 12.88
N THR A 10 -3.99 7.37 13.60
CA THR A 10 -5.05 6.44 13.20
C THR A 10 -6.43 6.88 13.67
N VAL A 11 -6.49 7.87 14.57
CA VAL A 11 -7.73 8.48 15.07
C VAL A 11 -8.06 9.71 14.22
N GLY A 12 -9.19 9.67 13.51
CA GLY A 12 -9.58 10.72 12.56
C GLY A 12 -9.69 12.12 13.17
N ALA A 13 -10.24 12.23 14.38
CA ALA A 13 -10.43 13.53 15.05
C ALA A 13 -9.12 14.31 15.28
N LEU A 14 -7.97 13.63 15.34
CA LEU A 14 -6.67 14.28 15.53
C LEU A 14 -6.18 15.06 14.30
N TYR A 15 -6.80 14.87 13.13
CA TYR A 15 -6.51 15.66 11.93
C TYR A 15 -7.17 17.05 11.94
N ASP A 16 -8.13 17.29 12.84
CA ASP A 16 -8.79 18.59 13.01
C ASP A 16 -8.37 19.30 14.32
N ASP A 17 -7.53 18.65 15.13
CA ASP A 17 -7.02 19.21 16.38
C ASP A 17 -6.04 20.36 16.12
N ARG A 18 -6.34 21.53 16.70
CA ARG A 18 -5.57 22.77 16.48
C ARG A 18 -4.14 22.69 16.99
N GLU A 19 -3.87 21.93 18.04
CA GLU A 19 -2.53 21.75 18.57
C GLU A 19 -1.71 20.82 17.68
N VAL A 20 -2.33 19.73 17.24
CA VAL A 20 -1.72 18.77 16.33
C VAL A 20 -1.40 19.41 14.98
N LEU A 21 -2.32 20.18 14.39
CA LEU A 21 -2.10 20.86 13.12
C LEU A 21 -1.05 21.96 13.22
N ARG A 22 -0.93 22.64 14.37
CA ARG A 22 0.12 23.63 14.59
C ARG A 22 1.50 22.99 14.65
N ALA A 23 1.60 21.85 15.33
CA ALA A 23 2.85 21.10 15.44
C ALA A 23 3.20 20.35 14.14
N ASN A 24 2.20 19.88 13.39
CA ASN A 24 2.36 19.07 12.18
C ASN A 24 1.47 19.58 11.03
N PRO A 25 1.76 20.73 10.42
CA PRO A 25 0.89 21.36 9.42
C PRO A 25 0.61 20.49 8.19
N HIS A 26 1.53 19.59 7.85
CA HIS A 26 1.41 18.65 6.74
C HIS A 26 0.29 17.61 6.92
N PHE A 27 -0.23 17.41 8.14
CA PHE A 27 -1.33 16.48 8.39
C PHE A 27 -2.63 16.89 7.68
N ALA A 28 -2.86 18.19 7.47
CA ALA A 28 -4.03 18.67 6.74
C ALA A 28 -4.10 18.10 5.32
N ALA A 29 -2.98 18.12 4.58
CA ALA A 29 -2.91 17.55 3.24
C ALA A 29 -2.97 16.02 3.24
N LEU A 30 -2.41 15.38 4.28
CA LEU A 30 -2.39 13.93 4.39
C LEU A 30 -3.74 13.33 4.78
N ARG A 31 -4.60 14.07 5.50
CA ARG A 31 -5.98 13.64 5.80
C ARG A 31 -6.72 13.26 4.51
N ASP A 32 -6.65 14.13 3.52
CA ASP A 32 -7.36 13.95 2.25
C ASP A 32 -6.73 12.80 1.43
N ALA A 33 -5.39 12.68 1.44
CA ALA A 33 -4.69 11.56 0.81
C ALA A 33 -5.04 10.21 1.46
N LEU A 34 -5.16 10.16 2.79
CA LEU A 34 -5.51 8.96 3.53
C LEU A 34 -6.97 8.54 3.30
N ALA A 35 -7.89 9.50 3.10
CA ALA A 35 -9.27 9.19 2.74
C ALA A 35 -9.40 8.46 1.39
N LEU A 36 -8.43 8.64 0.49
CA LEU A 36 -8.36 7.96 -0.82
C LEU A 36 -7.50 6.69 -0.80
N ALA A 37 -6.74 6.46 0.27
CA ALA A 37 -5.82 5.34 0.35
C ALA A 37 -6.57 4.00 0.28
N ARG A 38 -5.97 3.03 -0.41
CA ARG A 38 -6.47 1.66 -0.45
C ARG A 38 -5.49 0.73 0.26
N PRO A 39 -5.97 -0.18 1.12
CA PRO A 39 -5.13 -1.22 1.66
C PRO A 39 -4.66 -2.11 0.52
N ARG A 40 -3.43 -2.61 0.65
CA ARG A 40 -2.93 -3.67 -0.23
C ARG A 40 -3.74 -4.95 -0.02
N PRO A 41 -3.73 -5.91 -0.97
CA PRO A 41 -4.49 -7.15 -0.84
C PRO A 41 -4.17 -7.91 0.45
N ALA A 42 -5.19 -8.15 1.29
CA ALA A 42 -5.06 -8.94 2.50
C ALA A 42 -5.11 -10.43 2.17
N THR A 43 -3.95 -11.04 1.98
CA THR A 43 -3.81 -12.46 1.63
C THR A 43 -2.58 -13.09 2.28
N PRO A 44 -2.62 -14.38 2.69
CA PRO A 44 -1.45 -15.09 3.18
C PRO A 44 -0.28 -15.10 2.19
N PHE A 45 -0.57 -14.94 0.90
CA PHE A 45 0.42 -14.95 -0.17
C PHE A 45 0.98 -13.55 -0.50
N TYR A 46 0.64 -12.52 0.29
CA TYR A 46 0.99 -11.13 -0.01
C TYR A 46 2.49 -10.93 -0.26
N ALA A 47 3.35 -11.53 0.57
CA ALA A 47 4.80 -11.43 0.40
C ALA A 47 5.26 -11.95 -0.97
N ARG A 48 4.70 -13.07 -1.44
CA ARG A 48 5.01 -13.66 -2.74
C ARG A 48 4.48 -12.80 -3.89
N LEU A 49 3.24 -12.33 -3.79
CA LEU A 49 2.64 -11.42 -4.78
C LEU A 49 3.46 -10.12 -4.91
N SER A 50 3.84 -9.52 -3.77
CA SER A 50 4.65 -8.31 -3.72
C SER A 50 6.02 -8.52 -4.35
N GLY A 51 6.66 -9.68 -4.13
CA GLY A 51 7.94 -10.02 -4.74
C GLY A 51 7.85 -10.12 -6.27
N ILE A 52 6.81 -10.79 -6.79
CA ILE A 52 6.56 -10.87 -8.24
C ILE A 52 6.41 -9.47 -8.84
N LEU A 53 5.57 -8.63 -8.24
CA LEU A 53 5.35 -7.26 -8.70
C LEU A 53 6.64 -6.44 -8.66
N GLN A 54 7.41 -6.53 -7.58
CA GLN A 54 8.67 -5.79 -7.45
C GLN A 54 9.66 -6.13 -8.56
N VAL A 55 9.83 -7.42 -8.87
CA VAL A 55 10.72 -7.86 -9.96
C VAL A 55 10.25 -7.33 -11.31
N GLN A 56 8.97 -7.53 -11.65
CA GLN A 56 8.47 -7.15 -12.98
C GLN A 56 8.42 -5.63 -13.18
N ILE A 57 8.02 -4.87 -12.15
CA ILE A 57 8.05 -3.40 -12.20
C ILE A 57 9.50 -2.91 -12.35
N SER A 58 10.45 -3.49 -11.62
CA SER A 58 11.86 -3.10 -11.73
C SER A 58 12.38 -3.31 -13.15
N ARG A 59 12.08 -4.47 -13.77
CA ARG A 59 12.46 -4.77 -15.16
C ARG A 59 11.90 -3.76 -16.17
N ALA A 60 10.65 -3.32 -15.99
CA ALA A 60 10.06 -2.30 -16.83
C ALA A 60 10.72 -0.93 -16.63
N LEU A 61 10.99 -0.54 -15.38
CA LEU A 61 11.61 0.75 -15.05
C LEU A 61 13.04 0.87 -15.61
N VAL A 62 13.80 -0.23 -15.66
CA VAL A 62 15.16 -0.25 -16.24
C VAL A 62 15.17 -0.55 -17.75
N GLY A 63 14.01 -0.65 -18.39
CA GLY A 63 13.88 -0.82 -19.84
C GLY A 63 14.20 -2.22 -20.38
N VAL A 64 14.25 -3.26 -19.54
CA VAL A 64 14.50 -4.66 -19.96
C VAL A 64 13.29 -5.25 -20.69
N VAL A 65 12.08 -4.84 -20.32
CA VAL A 65 10.82 -5.21 -20.98
C VAL A 65 9.88 -4.00 -21.01
N SER A 66 8.88 -4.00 -21.89
CA SER A 66 7.84 -2.96 -21.85
C SER A 66 6.96 -3.09 -20.59
N PRO A 67 6.30 -1.99 -20.14
CA PRO A 67 5.35 -2.05 -19.03
C PRO A 67 4.23 -3.08 -19.25
N ARG A 68 3.77 -3.26 -20.50
CA ARG A 68 2.74 -4.24 -20.85
C ARG A 68 3.22 -5.68 -20.65
N GLU A 69 4.44 -5.98 -21.09
CA GLU A 69 5.04 -7.31 -20.94
C GLU A 69 5.31 -7.65 -19.46
N ALA A 70 5.84 -6.69 -18.70
CA ALA A 70 6.06 -6.85 -17.26
C ALA A 70 4.75 -7.18 -16.52
N LEU A 71 3.67 -6.43 -16.80
CA LEU A 71 2.37 -6.68 -16.19
C LEU A 71 1.79 -8.03 -16.61
N ALA A 72 1.88 -8.38 -17.90
CA ALA A 72 1.39 -9.68 -18.37
C ALA A 72 2.13 -10.85 -17.70
N GLU A 73 3.45 -10.75 -17.53
CA GLU A 73 4.24 -11.75 -16.82
C GLU A 73 3.89 -11.79 -15.33
N ALA A 74 3.73 -10.64 -14.67
CA ALA A 74 3.30 -10.59 -13.27
C ALA A 74 1.93 -11.29 -13.09
N THR A 75 0.96 -11.00 -13.96
CA THR A 75 -0.36 -11.65 -13.94
C THR A 75 -0.24 -13.17 -14.11
N ARG A 76 0.56 -13.65 -15.07
CA ARG A 76 0.80 -15.09 -15.26
C ARG A 76 1.36 -15.75 -14.01
N GLN A 77 2.38 -15.16 -13.38
CA GLN A 77 3.02 -15.70 -12.17
C GLN A 77 2.11 -15.65 -10.94
N MET A 78 1.24 -14.64 -10.84
CA MET A 78 0.33 -14.48 -9.71
C MET A 78 -0.94 -15.32 -9.82
N ALA A 79 -1.38 -15.70 -11.04
CA ALA A 79 -2.63 -16.44 -11.25
C ALA A 79 -2.78 -17.71 -10.39
N PRO A 80 -1.75 -18.56 -10.21
CA PRO A 80 -1.84 -19.73 -9.33
C PRO A 80 -2.05 -19.38 -7.85
N LEU A 81 -1.63 -18.19 -7.42
CA LEU A 81 -1.72 -17.71 -6.05
C LEU A 81 -3.06 -17.04 -5.74
N ALA A 82 -3.74 -16.51 -6.76
CA ALA A 82 -5.04 -15.87 -6.63
C ALA A 82 -6.19 -16.88 -6.38
N GLY A 83 -6.05 -18.11 -6.87
CA GLY A 83 -7.03 -19.19 -6.67
C GLY A 83 -6.83 -20.03 -5.40
N ALA A 84 -5.69 -19.87 -4.71
CA ALA A 84 -5.45 -20.51 -3.43
C ALA A 84 -6.32 -19.82 -2.37
N ARG A 85 -7.49 -20.42 -2.09
CA ARG A 85 -8.45 -19.96 -1.07
C ARG A 85 -7.72 -19.44 0.15
N SER A 86 -8.14 -18.28 0.65
CA SER A 86 -7.77 -17.71 1.94
C SER A 86 -8.03 -18.73 3.05
N ALA A 87 -7.07 -19.62 3.28
CA ALA A 87 -7.11 -20.59 4.35
C ALA A 87 -6.89 -19.81 5.65
N GLY A 88 -8.00 -19.58 6.37
CA GLY A 88 -8.02 -19.25 7.79
C GLY A 88 -7.44 -17.90 8.18
N LEU A 89 -8.30 -16.88 8.29
CA LEU A 89 -8.17 -15.92 9.38
C LEU A 89 -9.42 -16.03 10.26
N PRO A 90 -9.29 -16.36 11.56
CA PRO A 90 -10.42 -16.29 12.47
C PRO A 90 -10.91 -14.83 12.56
N ARG A 91 -12.24 -14.68 12.57
CA ARG A 91 -12.91 -13.41 12.81
C ARG A 91 -12.78 -12.97 14.25
#